data_AF-T1ALP1-F1
#
_entry.id   AF-T1ALP1-F1
#
_cell.length_a   1.000
_cell.length_b   1.000
_cell.length_c   1.000
_cell.angle_alpha   90.00
_cell.angle_beta   90.00
_cell.angle_gamma   90.00
#
_symmetry.space_group_name_H-M   'P 1'
#
loop_
_entity.id
_entity.type
_entity.pdbx_description
1 polymer ?
#
loop_
_entity_poly.entity_id
_entity_poly.type
_entity_poly.pdbx_seq_one_letter_code
_entity_poly.pdbx_strand_id
1 'polypeptide(L)'
;KNVNLSGNNLRIVVKDDCTEIHYATTKGDGRPCGSQMTGIDKGYTEAFTDSDGAAHGKTFGAVLTEYSDKASATGKARNKLYALEKKHREAGHITKADHIKLCNLGRIKIDNRKERT
;
A
#
# COMPACT_ATOMS: atom_id res chain seq x y z
N LYS A 1 8.15 -22.40 -18.49
CA LYS A 1 9.06 -23.05 -17.51
C LYS A 1 8.20 -23.93 -16.62
N ASN A 2 8.37 -25.25 -16.66
CA ASN A 2 7.62 -26.16 -15.80
C ASN A 2 8.35 -26.27 -14.46
N VAL A 3 7.63 -26.12 -13.36
CA VAL A 3 8.18 -26.21 -12.00
C VAL A 3 7.70 -27.53 -11.41
N ASN A 4 8.62 -28.32 -10.85
CA ASN A 4 8.26 -29.52 -10.10
C ASN A 4 7.79 -29.11 -8.70
N LEU A 5 6.50 -29.33 -8.41
CA LEU A 5 5.86 -28.98 -7.15
C LEU A 5 5.63 -30.18 -6.23
N SER A 6 6.04 -31.39 -6.63
CA SER A 6 5.83 -32.61 -5.86
C SER A 6 6.44 -32.51 -4.46
N GLY A 7 5.65 -32.81 -3.43
CA GLY A 7 6.10 -32.80 -2.04
C GLY A 7 6.28 -31.42 -1.40
N ASN A 8 5.92 -30.34 -2.09
CA ASN A 8 5.99 -28.98 -1.54
C ASN A 8 4.66 -28.55 -0.90
N ASN A 9 4.76 -27.68 0.10
CA ASN A 9 3.60 -26.96 0.63
C ASN A 9 3.17 -25.87 -0.35
N LEU A 10 1.89 -25.89 -0.73
CA LEU A 10 1.28 -24.89 -1.60
C LEU A 10 0.33 -24.00 -0.81
N ARG A 11 0.38 -22.70 -1.07
CA ARG A 11 -0.68 -21.76 -0.68
C ARG A 11 -1.46 -21.38 -1.92
N ILE A 12 -2.73 -21.74 -1.94
CA ILE A 12 -3.66 -21.40 -3.02
C ILE A 12 -4.48 -20.19 -2.56
N VAL A 13 -4.46 -19.13 -3.35
CA VAL A 13 -5.26 -17.92 -3.10
C VAL A 13 -6.21 -17.74 -4.28
N VAL A 14 -7.51 -17.80 -4.00
CA VAL A 14 -8.56 -17.50 -4.98
C VAL A 14 -8.89 -16.01 -4.86
N LYS A 15 -8.69 -15.27 -5.95
CA LYS A 15 -9.11 -13.87 -6.13
C LYS A 15 -10.21 -13.84 -7.20
N ASP A 16 -10.87 -12.69 -7.33
CA ASP A 16 -12.07 -12.54 -8.18
C ASP A 16 -11.81 -13.01 -9.64
N ASP A 17 -10.70 -12.57 -10.24
CA ASP A 17 -10.39 -12.86 -11.66
C ASP A 17 -9.25 -13.87 -11.85
N CYS A 18 -8.60 -14.32 -10.77
CA CYS A 18 -7.44 -15.22 -10.89
C CYS A 18 -7.26 -16.14 -9.68
N THR A 19 -6.60 -17.27 -9.91
CA THR A 19 -6.09 -18.13 -8.85
C THR A 19 -4.57 -18.04 -8.82
N GLU A 20 -4.02 -17.73 -7.65
CA GLU A 20 -2.58 -17.70 -7.43
C GLU A 20 -2.14 -18.97 -6.69
N ILE A 21 -1.05 -19.57 -7.16
CA ILE A 21 -0.40 -20.71 -6.50
C ILE A 21 0.97 -20.24 -6.02
N HIS A 22 1.12 -20.09 -4.72
CA HIS A 22 2.38 -19.71 -4.10
C HIS A 22 3.07 -20.97 -3.56
N TYR A 23 4.35 -21.10 -3.81
CA TYR A 23 5.19 -22.19 -3.30
C TYR A 23 6.56 -21.65 -2.89
N ALA A 24 7.15 -22.22 -1.85
CA ALA A 24 8.51 -21.89 -1.45
C ALA A 24 9.51 -22.49 -2.45
N THR A 25 10.58 -21.75 -2.74
CA THR A 25 11.67 -22.25 -3.57
C THR A 25 13.00 -21.78 -3.00
N THR A 26 14.03 -22.63 -3.10
CA THR A 26 15.38 -22.24 -2.72
C THR A 26 15.92 -21.29 -3.78
N LYS A 27 16.28 -20.08 -3.35
CA LYS A 27 17.01 -19.15 -4.21
C LYS A 27 18.39 -19.76 -4.49
N GLY A 28 18.78 -19.83 -5.77
CA GLY A 28 20.14 -20.22 -6.14
C GLY A 28 21.18 -19.25 -5.60
N ASP A 29 22.45 -19.59 -5.76
CA ASP A 29 23.55 -18.78 -5.24
C ASP A 29 23.46 -17.31 -5.71
N GLY A 30 23.70 -16.41 -4.76
CA GLY A 30 23.76 -14.99 -5.04
C GLY A 30 25.00 -14.63 -5.86
N ARG A 31 25.01 -13.40 -6.39
CA ARG A 31 26.25 -12.82 -6.90
C ARG A 31 27.19 -12.56 -5.73
N PRO A 32 28.51 -12.81 -5.85
CA PRO A 32 29.45 -12.45 -4.81
C PRO A 32 29.39 -10.95 -4.53
N CYS A 33 29.61 -10.57 -3.27
CA CYS A 33 29.74 -9.17 -2.91
C CYS A 33 30.97 -8.58 -3.63
N GLY A 34 30.82 -7.40 -4.25
CA GLY A 34 31.95 -6.68 -4.83
C GLY A 34 32.88 -6.10 -3.77
N SER A 35 34.03 -5.57 -4.19
CA SER A 35 34.99 -4.88 -3.30
C SER A 35 34.72 -3.38 -3.14
N GLN A 36 33.76 -2.84 -3.89
CA GLN A 36 33.42 -1.42 -3.86
C GLN A 36 32.50 -1.10 -2.68
N MET A 37 32.69 0.07 -2.09
CA MET A 37 31.84 0.62 -1.04
C MET A 37 31.19 1.91 -1.54
N THR A 38 29.88 2.03 -1.35
CA THR A 38 29.11 3.21 -1.74
C THR A 38 28.27 3.63 -0.54
N GLY A 39 28.43 4.88 -0.09
CA GLY A 39 27.55 5.47 0.91
C GLY A 39 26.20 5.80 0.29
N ILE A 40 25.11 5.55 1.00
CA ILE A 40 23.74 5.85 0.53
C ILE A 40 23.04 6.65 1.63
N ASP A 41 22.68 7.89 1.34
CA ASP A 41 21.76 8.70 2.15
C ASP A 41 20.33 8.57 1.62
N LYS A 42 19.34 8.57 2.51
CA LYS A 42 17.93 8.43 2.15
C LYS A 42 17.20 9.75 2.36
N GLY A 43 16.65 10.29 1.28
CA GLY A 43 15.97 11.58 1.28
C GLY A 43 14.45 11.48 1.19
N TYR A 44 13.78 12.62 1.40
CA TYR A 44 12.38 12.79 1.05
C TYR A 44 12.21 13.19 -0.41
N THR A 45 12.98 14.18 -0.88
CA THR A 45 12.87 14.73 -2.24
C THR A 45 13.31 13.70 -3.29
N GLU A 46 14.46 13.08 -3.08
CA GLU A 46 14.99 11.95 -3.83
C GLU A 46 14.99 10.67 -3.00
N ALA A 47 14.98 9.51 -3.64
CA ALA A 47 15.01 8.23 -2.92
C ALA A 47 16.37 8.01 -2.24
N PHE A 48 17.46 8.27 -2.96
CA PHE A 48 18.82 8.09 -2.48
C PHE A 48 19.77 9.14 -3.02
N THR A 49 20.78 9.51 -2.23
CA THR A 49 21.98 10.22 -2.71
C THR A 49 23.19 9.38 -2.37
N ASP A 50 24.03 9.09 -3.36
CA ASP A 50 25.25 8.30 -3.13
C ASP A 50 26.43 9.16 -2.67
N SER A 51 27.51 8.50 -2.23
CA SER A 51 28.74 9.14 -1.79
C SER A 51 29.46 9.96 -2.87
N ASP A 52 29.12 9.78 -4.14
CA ASP A 52 29.64 10.58 -5.26
C ASP A 52 28.76 11.82 -5.52
N GLY A 53 27.71 12.01 -4.72
CA GLY A 53 26.77 13.13 -4.82
C GLY A 53 25.67 12.92 -5.87
N ALA A 54 25.54 11.72 -6.45
CA ALA A 54 24.50 11.46 -7.42
C ALA A 54 23.17 11.11 -6.75
N ALA A 55 22.13 11.86 -7.10
CA ALA A 55 20.77 11.62 -6.64
C ALA A 55 20.03 10.62 -7.54
N HIS A 56 19.47 9.59 -6.92
CA HIS A 56 18.69 8.51 -7.51
C HIS A 56 17.22 8.60 -7.08
N GLY A 57 16.30 8.30 -8.00
CA GLY A 57 14.88 8.40 -7.71
C GLY A 57 14.44 9.84 -7.42
N LYS A 58 14.88 10.80 -8.24
CA LYS A 58 14.61 12.25 -8.09
C LYS A 58 13.13 12.64 -8.02
N THR A 59 12.24 11.77 -8.49
CA THR A 59 10.78 11.97 -8.46
C THR A 59 10.11 11.39 -7.22
N PHE A 60 10.87 10.76 -6.32
CA PHE A 60 10.35 10.05 -5.15
C PHE A 60 9.50 10.95 -4.25
N GLY A 61 10.01 12.13 -3.92
CA GLY A 61 9.30 13.10 -3.09
C GLY A 61 8.01 13.60 -3.71
N ALA A 62 7.97 13.80 -5.04
CA ALA A 62 6.75 14.20 -5.74
C ALA A 62 5.67 13.11 -5.64
N VAL A 63 6.03 11.84 -5.89
CA VAL A 63 5.11 10.69 -5.78
C VAL A 63 4.60 10.53 -4.34
N LEU A 64 5.48 10.61 -3.35
CA LEU A 64 5.10 10.52 -1.93
C LEU A 64 4.21 11.68 -1.49
N THR A 65 4.51 12.90 -1.92
CA THR A 65 3.72 14.10 -1.61
C THR A 65 2.31 13.95 -2.17
N GLU A 66 2.19 13.61 -3.46
CA GLU A 66 0.90 13.43 -4.13
C GLU A 66 0.05 12.36 -3.44
N TYR A 67 0.66 11.21 -3.10
CA TYR A 67 -0.03 10.14 -2.38
C TYR A 67 -0.50 10.60 -0.99
N SER A 68 0.40 11.25 -0.24
CA SER A 68 0.14 11.71 1.13
C SER A 68 -0.95 12.78 1.17
N ASP A 69 -0.92 13.73 0.26
CA ASP A 69 -1.94 14.78 0.13
C ASP A 69 -3.32 14.20 -0.20
N LYS A 70 -3.38 13.27 -1.16
CA LYS A 70 -4.63 12.55 -1.51
C LYS A 70 -5.17 11.77 -0.32
N ALA A 71 -4.30 11.10 0.44
CA ALA A 71 -4.68 10.36 1.64
C ALA A 71 -5.19 11.30 2.75
N SER A 72 -4.47 12.38 3.01
CA SER A 72 -4.81 13.41 4.00
C SER A 72 -6.15 14.08 3.70
N ALA A 73 -6.37 14.53 2.46
CA ALA A 73 -7.62 15.13 2.03
C ALA A 73 -8.81 14.17 2.21
N THR A 74 -8.64 12.89 1.84
CA THR A 74 -9.65 11.84 2.03
C THR A 74 -9.96 11.65 3.52
N GLY A 75 -8.93 11.56 4.36
CA GLY A 75 -9.06 11.41 5.81
C GLY A 75 -9.81 12.57 6.46
N LYS A 76 -9.45 13.82 6.11
CA LYS A 76 -10.12 15.03 6.60
C LYS A 76 -11.61 15.05 6.23
N ALA A 77 -11.96 14.71 4.99
CA ALA A 77 -13.35 14.64 4.56
C ALA A 77 -14.14 13.56 5.31
N ARG A 78 -13.55 12.37 5.49
CA ARG A 78 -14.17 11.27 6.24
C ARG A 78 -14.33 11.57 7.72
N ASN A 79 -13.39 12.28 8.34
CA ASN A 79 -13.49 12.66 9.75
C ASN A 79 -14.75 13.51 10.02
N LYS A 80 -15.10 14.41 9.09
CA LYS A 80 -16.35 15.19 9.17
C LYS A 80 -17.60 14.28 9.11
N LEU A 81 -17.57 13.24 8.27
CA LEU A 81 -18.66 12.27 8.18
C LEU A 81 -18.77 11.39 9.43
N TYR A 82 -17.64 10.98 10.04
CA TYR A 82 -17.65 10.28 11.32
C TYR A 82 -18.27 11.14 12.43
N ALA A 83 -17.91 12.43 12.49
CA ALA A 83 -18.50 13.35 13.46
C ALA A 83 -20.03 13.49 13.25
N LEU A 84 -20.47 13.57 11.99
CA LEU A 84 -21.90 13.67 11.66
C LEU A 84 -22.67 12.38 11.99
N GLU A 85 -22.09 11.22 11.67
CA GLU A 85 -22.65 9.91 12.00
C GLU A 85 -22.84 9.76 13.52
N LYS A 86 -21.80 10.08 14.29
CA LYS A 86 -21.83 10.07 15.76
C LYS A 86 -22.92 10.98 16.30
N LYS A 87 -23.00 12.23 15.81
CA LYS A 87 -24.04 13.20 16.22
C LYS A 87 -25.46 12.66 15.96
N HIS A 88 -25.69 12.07 14.79
CA HIS A 88 -27.00 11.50 14.47
C HIS A 88 -27.34 10.28 15.34
N ARG A 89 -26.34 9.44 15.64
CA ARG A 89 -26.52 8.28 16.51
C ARG A 89 -26.87 8.70 17.93
N GLU A 90 -26.16 9.68 18.48
CA GLU A 90 -26.42 10.25 19.81
C GLU A 90 -27.79 10.93 19.90
N ALA A 91 -28.24 11.57 18.82
CA ALA A 91 -29.58 12.15 18.73
C ALA A 91 -30.71 11.12 18.46
N GLY A 92 -30.41 9.82 18.40
CA GLY A 92 -31.38 8.77 18.13
C GLY A 92 -31.82 8.64 16.66
N HIS A 93 -31.20 9.37 15.73
CA HIS A 93 -31.47 9.30 14.29
C HIS A 93 -30.76 8.09 13.64
N ILE A 94 -31.10 6.88 14.08
CA ILE A 94 -30.36 5.65 13.77
C ILE A 94 -30.30 5.36 12.26
N THR A 95 -31.42 5.44 11.55
CA THR A 95 -31.45 5.19 10.09
C THR A 95 -30.50 6.10 9.33
N LYS A 96 -30.39 7.37 9.75
CA LYS A 96 -29.47 8.32 9.10
C LYS A 96 -28.01 7.99 9.41
N ALA A 97 -27.71 7.66 10.67
CA ALA A 97 -26.36 7.27 11.07
C ALA A 97 -25.90 6.01 10.32
N ASP A 98 -26.76 5.00 10.21
CA ASP A 98 -26.45 3.75 9.50
C ASP A 98 -26.25 3.99 8.01
N HIS A 99 -27.04 4.86 7.39
CA HIS A 99 -26.84 5.22 5.98
C HIS A 99 -25.48 5.92 5.75
N ILE A 100 -25.08 6.85 6.63
CA ILE A 100 -23.74 7.48 6.53
C ILE A 100 -22.64 6.42 6.67
N LYS A 101 -22.80 5.49 7.63
CA LYS A 101 -21.83 4.42 7.87
C LYS A 101 -21.66 3.50 6.67
N LEU A 102 -22.77 3.01 6.11
CA LEU A 102 -22.77 2.02 5.03
C LEU A 102 -22.40 2.65 3.68
N CYS A 103 -22.95 3.82 3.35
CA CYS A 103 -22.82 4.39 2.01
C CYS A 103 -21.62 5.33 1.86
N ASN A 104 -21.18 5.99 2.93
CA ASN A 104 -20.10 7.00 2.85
C ASN A 104 -18.81 6.58 3.55
N LEU A 105 -18.91 5.84 4.67
CA LEU A 105 -17.76 5.46 5.49
C LEU A 105 -17.22 4.05 5.20
N GLY A 106 -17.70 3.38 4.15
CA GLY A 106 -17.09 2.15 3.63
C GLY A 106 -15.63 2.35 3.16
N ARG A 107 -14.89 1.23 3.00
CA ARG A 107 -13.46 1.25 2.65
C ARG A 107 -13.11 0.69 1.28
N ILE A 108 -14.06 0.13 0.53
CA ILE A 108 -13.84 -0.50 -0.79
C ILE A 108 -12.94 0.36 -1.69
N LYS A 109 -13.26 1.65 -1.88
CA LYS A 109 -12.45 2.55 -2.72
C LYS A 109 -11.03 2.81 -2.19
N ILE A 110 -10.85 2.84 -0.86
CA ILE A 110 -9.55 3.06 -0.22
C ILE A 110 -8.69 1.81 -0.37
N ASP A 111 -9.28 0.63 -0.17
CA ASP A 111 -8.58 -0.64 -0.25
C ASP A 111 -8.18 -0.94 -1.70
N ASN A 112 -9.09 -0.76 -2.67
CA ASN A 112 -8.75 -0.87 -4.10
C ASN A 112 -7.64 0.10 -4.55
N ARG A 113 -7.54 1.28 -3.93
CA ARG A 113 -6.43 2.22 -4.22
C ARG A 113 -5.10 1.68 -3.71
N LYS A 114 -5.07 1.04 -2.54
CA LYS A 114 -3.88 0.43 -1.96
C LYS A 114 -3.39 -0.79 -2.75
N GLU A 115 -4.29 -1.55 -3.34
CA GLU A 115 -3.91 -2.69 -4.20
C GLU A 115 -3.32 -2.24 -5.55
N ARG A 116 -3.70 -1.05 -6.02
CA ARG A 116 -3.20 -0.47 -7.28
C ARG A 116 -1.89 0.32 -7.15
N THR A 117 -1.49 0.68 -5.92
CA THR A 117 -0.29 1.49 -5.63
C THR A 117 0.83 0.58 -5.16
#